data_AF-A0A8S3ECB7-F1
#
_entry.id   AF-A0A8S3ECB7-F1
#
_cell.length_a   1.000
_cell.length_b   1.000
_cell.length_c   1.000
_cell.angle_alpha   90.00
_cell.angle_beta   90.00
_cell.angle_gamma   90.00
#
_symmetry.space_group_name_H-M   'P 1'
#
loop_
_entity.id
_entity.type
_entity.pdbx_description
1 polymer ?
#
loop_
_entity_poly.entity_id
_entity_poly.type
_entity_poly.pdbx_seq_one_letter_code
_entity_poly.pdbx_strand_id
1 'polypeptide(L)'
;MVLDVLQDYLTYREIYKYERLDGSVRSEERFLAINNFNAKDDTFIFLLSTKAGGVGLNLVAADTVIFYDSDFNPQNDLQAADRCHRIGQKRPVRIIRLVCQNSFEEVILRRAEVKLKLSKTIMENGELASGLNTVIETKTQLQDVLRIGIDKLLDETAQMDYTKIDFNDILGETDKNGHWLALAENKENEDKELLPSGSTSDDSMYVFEGVDYRDAAKKPDIDLFDRLITTDEKASSTTGSLSNHRTIERTQRHQMTEEEKAARAAKIRETKARQQQEMVRYIV
;
A
#
# COMPACT_ATOMS: atom_id res chain seq x y z
N MET A 1 10.06 -1.11 -15.15
CA MET A 1 9.32 -0.77 -13.91
C MET A 1 9.09 0.73 -13.87
N VAL A 2 8.10 1.22 -13.11
CA VAL A 2 7.80 2.67 -12.96
C VAL A 2 9.04 3.49 -12.58
N LEU A 3 9.91 2.95 -11.72
CA LEU A 3 11.16 3.61 -11.35
C LEU A 3 12.07 3.90 -12.56
N ASP A 4 12.07 3.05 -13.58
CA ASP A 4 12.87 3.27 -14.80
C ASP A 4 12.34 4.48 -15.57
N VAL A 5 11.01 4.63 -15.66
CA VAL A 5 10.37 5.78 -16.32
C VAL A 5 10.66 7.07 -15.55
N LEU A 6 10.60 7.02 -14.20
CA LEU A 6 10.97 8.17 -13.37
C LEU A 6 12.45 8.52 -13.52
N GLN A 7 13.32 7.52 -13.60
CA GLN A 7 14.74 7.71 -13.83
C GLN A 7 15.01 8.39 -15.19
N ASP A 8 14.36 7.92 -16.25
CA ASP A 8 14.46 8.52 -17.58
C ASP A 8 13.94 9.95 -17.58
N TYR A 9 12.83 10.22 -16.89
CA TYR A 9 12.27 11.57 -16.75
C TYR A 9 13.21 12.53 -16.02
N LEU A 10 13.82 12.10 -14.90
CA LEU A 10 14.77 12.92 -14.17
C LEU A 10 16.04 13.18 -14.97
N THR A 11 16.52 12.16 -15.69
CA THR A 11 17.67 12.29 -16.59
C THR A 11 17.36 13.25 -17.74
N TYR A 12 16.16 13.18 -18.33
CA TYR A 12 15.73 14.09 -19.38
C TYR A 12 15.61 15.53 -18.90
N ARG A 13 15.15 15.74 -17.67
CA ARG A 13 15.00 17.10 -17.10
C ARG A 13 16.33 17.73 -16.72
N GLU A 14 17.36 16.96 -16.39
CA GLU A 14 18.71 17.41 -15.98
C GLU A 14 18.78 18.41 -14.80
N ILE A 15 17.65 18.73 -14.15
CA ILE A 15 17.60 19.75 -13.09
C ILE A 15 18.02 19.17 -11.72
N TYR A 16 17.72 17.90 -11.46
CA TYR A 16 17.88 17.30 -10.13
C TYR A 16 18.77 16.08 -10.18
N LYS A 17 19.79 16.04 -9.31
CA LYS A 17 20.55 14.82 -9.07
C LYS A 17 19.71 13.86 -8.23
N TYR A 18 19.81 12.58 -8.57
CA TYR A 18 19.08 11.53 -7.90
C TYR A 18 19.98 10.31 -7.64
N GLU A 19 19.62 9.57 -6.60
CA GLU A 19 20.18 8.25 -6.29
C GLU A 19 19.06 7.21 -6.40
N ARG A 20 19.40 5.96 -6.73
CA ARG A 20 18.43 4.87 -6.87
C ARG A 20 18.81 3.65 -6.05
N LEU A 21 17.81 3.09 -5.37
CA LEU A 21 17.96 1.86 -4.59
C LEU A 21 16.79 0.92 -4.87
N ASP A 22 17.10 -0.18 -5.54
CA ASP A 22 16.21 -1.31 -5.72
C ASP A 22 16.78 -2.59 -5.11
N GLY A 23 16.00 -3.67 -5.15
CA GLY A 23 16.39 -4.96 -4.60
C GLY A 23 17.55 -5.67 -5.33
N SER A 24 18.00 -5.15 -6.47
CA SER A 24 19.09 -5.72 -7.26
C SER A 24 20.46 -5.10 -6.95
N VAL A 25 20.48 -3.93 -6.31
CA VAL A 25 21.71 -3.21 -5.95
C VAL A 25 22.51 -3.94 -4.87
N ARG A 26 23.83 -4.02 -5.06
CA ARG A 26 24.76 -4.65 -4.12
C ARG A 26 24.83 -3.88 -2.80
N SER A 27 25.17 -4.57 -1.72
CA SER A 27 25.22 -3.97 -0.37
C SER A 27 26.20 -2.79 -0.26
N GLU A 28 27.32 -2.83 -0.96
CA GLU A 28 28.33 -1.75 -0.95
C GLU A 28 27.81 -0.50 -1.66
N GLU A 29 27.28 -0.65 -2.88
CA GLU A 29 26.66 0.42 -3.66
C GLU A 29 25.47 1.04 -2.92
N ARG A 30 24.67 0.20 -2.25
CA ARG A 30 23.58 0.64 -1.38
C ARG A 30 24.08 1.58 -0.28
N PHE A 31 25.15 1.21 0.41
CA PHE A 31 25.70 2.03 1.50
C PHE A 31 26.26 3.36 0.97
N LEU A 32 26.91 3.34 -0.18
CA LEU A 32 27.40 4.56 -0.85
C LEU A 32 26.24 5.49 -1.22
N ALA A 33 25.19 4.99 -1.88
CA ALA A 33 24.02 5.79 -2.26
C ALA A 33 23.33 6.44 -1.06
N ILE A 34 23.20 5.71 0.06
CA ILE A 34 22.61 6.23 1.30
C ILE A 34 23.49 7.32 1.93
N ASN A 35 24.81 7.12 1.93
CA ASN A 35 25.73 8.14 2.44
C ASN A 35 25.76 9.38 1.56
N ASN A 36 25.74 9.22 0.24
CA ASN A 36 25.68 10.34 -0.71
C ASN A 36 24.40 11.17 -0.50
N PHE A 37 23.27 10.50 -0.30
CA PHE A 37 21.99 11.18 -0.06
C PHE A 37 21.91 11.87 1.30
N ASN A 38 22.48 11.26 2.35
CA ASN A 38 22.51 11.86 3.69
C ASN A 38 23.62 12.90 3.87
N ALA A 39 24.67 12.84 3.05
CA ALA A 39 25.63 13.93 2.94
C ALA A 39 24.89 15.18 2.46
N LYS A 40 25.36 16.37 2.85
CA LYS A 40 24.81 17.65 2.35
C LYS A 40 25.19 17.90 0.88
N ASP A 41 25.23 16.84 0.09
CA ASP A 41 25.57 16.90 -1.31
C ASP A 41 24.33 17.23 -2.13
N ASP A 42 24.56 17.56 -3.40
CA ASP A 42 23.59 18.11 -4.36
C ASP A 42 22.47 17.12 -4.79
N THR A 43 22.31 15.99 -4.09
CA THR A 43 21.30 14.96 -4.39
C THR A 43 19.95 15.34 -3.80
N PHE A 44 18.99 15.67 -4.69
CA PHE A 44 17.65 16.11 -4.28
C PHE A 44 16.66 14.96 -4.16
N ILE A 45 16.80 13.91 -4.99
CA ILE A 45 15.80 12.83 -5.10
C ILE A 45 16.43 11.47 -4.77
N PHE A 46 15.71 10.64 -4.03
CA PHE A 46 16.08 9.25 -3.79
C PHE A 46 14.98 8.32 -4.28
N LEU A 47 15.22 7.62 -5.39
CA LEU A 47 14.30 6.65 -5.95
C LEU A 47 14.43 5.31 -5.21
N LEU A 48 13.35 4.87 -4.57
CA LEU A 48 13.35 3.64 -3.78
C LEU A 48 12.14 2.79 -4.14
N SER A 49 12.38 1.49 -4.34
CA SER A 49 11.27 0.52 -4.42
C SER A 49 10.72 0.25 -3.02
N THR A 50 9.40 0.19 -2.84
CA THR A 50 8.74 -0.02 -1.54
C THR A 50 9.29 -1.24 -0.79
N LYS A 51 9.57 -2.33 -1.52
CA LYS A 51 10.18 -3.54 -0.96
C LYS A 51 11.60 -3.32 -0.42
N ALA A 52 12.39 -2.45 -1.03
CA ALA A 52 13.72 -2.12 -0.53
C ALA A 52 13.68 -1.25 0.75
N GLY A 53 12.56 -0.58 1.03
CA GLY A 53 12.33 0.18 2.27
C GLY A 53 12.30 -0.69 3.53
N GLY A 54 11.92 -1.97 3.38
CA GLY A 54 11.85 -2.94 4.48
C GLY A 54 13.20 -3.35 5.07
N VAL A 55 14.32 -2.99 4.43
CA VAL A 55 15.67 -3.47 4.76
C VAL A 55 16.34 -2.68 5.92
N GLY A 56 15.68 -1.66 6.48
CA GLY A 56 16.18 -0.96 7.67
C GLY A 56 17.14 0.20 7.38
N LEU A 57 16.86 0.99 6.34
CA LEU A 57 17.71 2.12 5.92
C LEU A 57 17.47 3.38 6.79
N ASN A 58 18.35 4.37 6.68
CA ASN A 58 18.21 5.67 7.35
C ASN A 58 18.27 6.78 6.30
N LEU A 59 17.15 7.46 6.05
CA LEU A 59 17.00 8.51 5.03
C LEU A 59 16.52 9.82 5.67
N VAL A 60 17.06 10.12 6.85
CA VAL A 60 16.71 11.28 7.69
C VAL A 60 16.99 12.63 7.02
N ALA A 61 17.81 12.68 5.96
CA ALA A 61 18.00 13.90 5.18
C ALA A 61 16.74 14.35 4.41
N ALA A 62 15.82 13.43 4.09
CA ALA A 62 14.58 13.74 3.38
C ALA A 62 13.46 14.12 4.34
N ASP A 63 12.81 15.26 4.08
CA ASP A 63 11.59 15.69 4.76
C ASP A 63 10.30 15.38 3.97
N THR A 64 10.41 14.94 2.71
CA THR A 64 9.23 14.63 1.87
C THR A 64 9.31 13.20 1.37
N VAL A 65 8.23 12.43 1.55
CA VAL A 65 8.07 11.08 1.01
C VAL A 65 6.91 11.08 0.03
N ILE A 66 7.14 10.63 -1.21
CA ILE A 66 6.11 10.53 -2.24
C ILE A 66 5.92 9.06 -2.58
N PHE A 67 4.75 8.52 -2.24
CA PHE A 67 4.30 7.21 -2.73
C PHE A 67 3.68 7.41 -4.10
N TYR A 68 4.38 6.93 -5.14
CA TYR A 68 3.88 6.93 -6.50
C TYR A 68 2.75 5.92 -6.68
N ASP A 69 2.93 4.73 -6.12
CA ASP A 69 1.96 3.66 -6.00
C ASP A 69 1.88 3.19 -4.55
N SER A 70 0.76 2.58 -4.16
CA SER A 70 0.53 2.07 -2.81
C SER A 70 0.54 0.55 -2.78
N ASP A 71 1.19 -0.04 -1.78
CA ASP A 71 1.17 -1.49 -1.59
C ASP A 71 -0.20 -1.95 -1.02
N PHE A 72 -0.62 -3.16 -1.37
CA PHE A 72 -1.84 -3.79 -0.79
C PHE A 72 -1.72 -4.02 0.72
N ASN A 73 -0.49 -4.09 1.24
CA ASN A 73 -0.18 -4.11 2.66
C ASN A 73 0.24 -2.70 3.14
N PRO A 74 -0.61 -1.98 3.90
CA PRO A 74 -0.28 -0.64 4.40
C PRO A 74 0.97 -0.60 5.29
N GLN A 75 1.35 -1.72 5.90
CA GLN A 75 2.53 -1.79 6.76
C GLN A 75 3.83 -1.62 5.97
N ASN A 76 3.86 -2.04 4.70
CA ASN A 76 5.04 -1.87 3.85
C ASN A 76 5.27 -0.37 3.57
N ASP A 77 4.21 0.37 3.25
CA ASP A 77 4.26 1.82 3.04
C ASP A 77 4.65 2.54 4.33
N LEU A 78 4.03 2.19 5.47
CA LEU A 78 4.37 2.79 6.76
C LEU A 78 5.85 2.57 7.10
N GLN A 79 6.35 1.36 6.90
CA GLN A 79 7.76 1.04 7.13
C GLN A 79 8.71 1.81 6.19
N ALA A 80 8.28 2.07 4.95
CA ALA A 80 9.02 2.89 4.00
C ALA A 80 9.03 4.37 4.43
N ALA A 81 7.91 4.92 4.90
CA ALA A 81 7.82 6.28 5.43
C ALA A 81 8.68 6.47 6.70
N ASP A 82 8.73 5.46 7.58
CA ASP A 82 9.57 5.41 8.78
C ASP A 82 11.08 5.45 8.49
N ARG A 83 11.50 5.34 7.22
CA ARG A 83 12.91 5.57 6.84
C ARG A 83 13.30 7.04 6.94
N CYS A 84 12.35 7.94 6.69
CA CYS A 84 12.51 9.39 6.76
C CYS A 84 11.94 9.96 8.08
N HIS A 85 10.75 9.47 8.47
CA HIS A 85 10.13 9.77 9.76
C HIS A 85 10.76 8.91 10.86
N ARG A 86 12.01 9.22 11.19
CA ARG A 86 12.81 8.46 12.17
C ARG A 86 13.48 9.39 13.17
N ILE A 87 13.80 8.83 14.34
CA ILE A 87 14.65 9.49 15.35
C ILE A 87 15.94 9.97 14.67
N GLY A 88 16.15 11.28 14.66
CA GLY A 88 17.24 11.96 13.94
C GLY A 88 16.74 13.04 12.97
N GLN A 89 15.48 12.96 12.55
CA GLN A 89 14.84 13.97 11.72
C GLN A 89 14.61 15.27 12.50
N LYS A 90 14.95 16.40 11.86
CA LYS A 90 14.85 17.76 12.42
C LYS A 90 13.74 18.58 11.77
N ARG A 91 13.29 18.19 10.58
CA ARG A 91 12.25 18.87 9.80
C ARG A 91 10.93 18.10 9.89
N PRO A 92 9.76 18.78 9.81
CA PRO A 92 8.49 18.09 9.71
C PRO A 92 8.46 17.24 8.43
N VAL A 93 8.09 15.96 8.56
CA VAL A 93 8.03 15.04 7.42
C VAL A 93 6.65 15.09 6.80
N ARG A 94 6.58 15.33 5.49
CA ARG A 94 5.34 15.25 4.71
C ARG A 94 5.30 13.97 3.91
N ILE A 95 4.19 13.24 4.02
CA ILE A 95 3.93 12.02 3.25
C ILE A 95 2.83 12.34 2.25
N ILE A 96 3.16 12.25 0.96
CA ILE A 96 2.25 12.46 -0.16
C ILE A 96 2.02 11.10 -0.80
N ARG A 97 0.76 10.70 -0.92
CA ARG A 97 0.37 9.49 -1.64
C ARG A 97 -0.39 9.90 -2.89
N LEU A 98 0.12 9.52 -4.06
CA LEU A 98 -0.57 9.74 -5.32
C LEU A 98 -1.65 8.68 -5.48
N VAL A 99 -2.85 9.13 -5.84
CA VAL A 99 -4.03 8.29 -6.07
C VAL A 99 -4.74 8.83 -7.29
N CYS A 100 -5.01 7.97 -8.26
CA CYS A 100 -5.77 8.32 -9.44
C CYS A 100 -7.27 8.36 -9.10
N GLN A 101 -7.92 9.49 -9.38
CA GLN A 101 -9.33 9.69 -9.08
C GLN A 101 -10.23 8.78 -9.95
N ASN A 102 -11.32 8.27 -9.37
CA ASN A 102 -12.26 7.34 -10.01
C ASN A 102 -11.58 6.06 -10.54
N SER A 103 -10.43 5.69 -9.97
CA SER A 103 -9.71 4.48 -10.33
C SER A 103 -9.82 3.42 -9.23
N PHE A 104 -9.42 2.19 -9.56
CA PHE A 104 -9.35 1.11 -8.59
C PHE A 104 -8.40 1.39 -7.41
N GLU A 105 -7.49 2.37 -7.54
CA GLU A 105 -6.54 2.76 -6.50
C GLU A 105 -7.24 3.30 -5.25
N GLU A 106 -8.37 4.01 -5.41
CA GLU A 106 -9.18 4.51 -4.28
C GLU A 106 -9.71 3.34 -3.43
N VAL A 107 -10.14 2.26 -4.08
CA VAL A 107 -10.69 1.08 -3.42
C VAL A 107 -9.59 0.31 -2.68
N ILE A 108 -8.40 0.22 -3.28
CA ILE A 108 -7.23 -0.37 -2.59
C ILE A 108 -6.86 0.44 -1.37
N LEU A 109 -6.77 1.76 -1.52
CA LEU A 109 -6.40 2.66 -0.43
C LEU A 109 -7.37 2.50 0.75
N ARG A 110 -8.68 2.48 0.48
CA ARG A 110 -9.69 2.28 1.53
C ARG A 110 -9.55 0.94 2.24
N ARG A 111 -9.28 -0.14 1.49
CA ARG A 111 -9.03 -1.45 2.08
C ARG A 111 -7.78 -1.45 2.96
N ALA A 112 -6.72 -0.76 2.52
CA ALA A 112 -5.49 -0.63 3.28
C ALA A 112 -5.73 0.12 4.60
N GLU A 113 -6.50 1.22 4.58
CA GLU A 113 -6.87 1.97 5.79
C GLU A 113 -7.67 1.14 6.79
N VAL A 114 -8.66 0.37 6.31
CA VAL A 114 -9.45 -0.49 7.22
C VAL A 114 -8.57 -1.57 7.85
N LYS A 115 -7.67 -2.20 7.07
CA LYS A 115 -6.70 -3.16 7.62
C LYS A 115 -5.82 -2.53 8.70
N LEU A 116 -5.39 -1.28 8.49
CA LEU A 116 -4.56 -0.55 9.46
C LEU A 116 -5.34 -0.22 10.74
N LYS A 117 -6.56 0.32 10.61
CA LYS A 117 -7.43 0.64 11.75
C LYS A 117 -7.75 -0.60 12.59
N LEU A 118 -8.15 -1.67 11.93
CA LEU A 118 -8.40 -2.94 12.60
C LEU A 118 -7.15 -3.47 13.29
N SER A 119 -5.98 -3.42 12.64
CA SER A 119 -4.74 -3.87 13.27
C SER A 119 -4.45 -3.09 14.56
N LYS A 120 -4.72 -1.78 14.57
CA LYS A 120 -4.63 -0.93 15.76
C LYS A 120 -5.64 -1.36 16.84
N THR A 121 -6.90 -1.55 16.49
CA THR A 121 -7.95 -2.00 17.43
C THR A 121 -7.65 -3.38 18.03
N ILE A 122 -7.14 -4.34 17.23
CA ILE A 122 -6.75 -5.67 17.73
C ILE A 122 -5.56 -5.55 18.69
N MET A 123 -4.59 -4.69 18.39
CA MET A 123 -3.43 -4.46 19.25
C MET A 123 -3.84 -3.83 20.60
N GLU A 124 -4.84 -2.97 20.60
CA GLU A 124 -5.38 -2.33 21.81
C GLU A 124 -6.28 -3.27 22.62
N ASN A 125 -7.15 -4.04 21.96
CA ASN A 125 -8.19 -4.85 22.62
C ASN A 125 -7.79 -6.32 22.86
N GLY A 126 -6.69 -6.82 22.30
CA GLY A 126 -6.15 -8.16 22.57
C GLY A 126 -6.99 -9.34 22.06
N GLU A 127 -8.22 -9.12 21.59
CA GLU A 127 -9.10 -10.16 21.07
C GLU A 127 -8.91 -10.33 19.56
N LEU A 128 -8.41 -11.51 19.17
CA LEU A 128 -8.28 -11.91 17.78
C LEU A 128 -9.67 -12.29 17.23
N ALA A 129 -10.32 -11.38 16.51
CA ALA A 129 -11.49 -11.73 15.70
C ALA A 129 -11.05 -12.70 14.58
N SER A 130 -11.11 -14.00 14.87
CA SER A 130 -10.61 -15.12 14.05
C SER A 130 -11.30 -15.27 12.66
N GLY A 131 -12.19 -14.36 12.27
CA GLY A 131 -12.95 -14.42 11.01
C GLY A 131 -12.46 -13.50 9.88
N LEU A 132 -11.45 -12.66 10.10
CA LEU A 132 -11.24 -11.50 9.22
C LEU A 132 -10.24 -11.66 8.07
N ASN A 133 -9.33 -12.64 8.14
CA ASN A 133 -8.42 -12.94 7.01
C ASN A 133 -9.17 -13.47 5.77
N THR A 134 -10.46 -13.80 5.90
CA THR A 134 -11.31 -14.34 4.83
C THR A 134 -11.90 -13.25 3.91
N VAL A 135 -11.84 -11.97 4.30
CA VAL A 135 -12.55 -10.89 3.59
C VAL A 135 -11.78 -10.34 2.38
N ILE A 136 -10.52 -10.75 2.15
CA ILE A 136 -9.64 -10.09 1.16
C ILE A 136 -9.49 -10.86 -0.17
N GLU A 137 -9.86 -12.13 -0.26
CA GLU A 137 -9.45 -12.98 -1.40
C GLU A 137 -10.57 -13.81 -2.04
N THR A 138 -11.82 -13.36 -2.04
CA THR A 138 -12.82 -14.01 -2.89
C THR A 138 -12.85 -13.38 -4.28
N LYS A 139 -12.82 -14.22 -5.33
CA LYS A 139 -12.82 -13.81 -6.75
C LYS A 139 -13.95 -12.83 -7.10
N THR A 140 -15.07 -12.93 -6.39
CA THR A 140 -16.23 -12.04 -6.50
C THR A 140 -15.93 -10.62 -6.03
N GLN A 141 -15.24 -10.47 -4.88
CA GLN A 141 -14.87 -9.16 -4.34
C GLN A 141 -13.83 -8.39 -5.18
N LEU A 142 -13.09 -9.09 -6.04
CA LEU A 142 -12.21 -8.45 -7.03
C LEU A 142 -12.99 -7.94 -8.23
N GLN A 143 -14.00 -8.67 -8.69
CA GLN A 143 -14.86 -8.24 -9.79
C GLN A 143 -15.66 -6.98 -9.42
N ASP A 144 -16.14 -6.90 -8.17
CA ASP A 144 -16.88 -5.73 -7.70
C ASP A 144 -15.98 -4.48 -7.57
N VAL A 145 -14.70 -4.65 -7.25
CA VAL A 145 -13.72 -3.55 -7.25
C VAL A 145 -13.45 -3.06 -8.66
N LEU A 146 -13.29 -3.98 -9.60
CA LEU A 146 -12.98 -3.64 -10.98
C LEU A 146 -14.12 -2.88 -11.65
N ARG A 147 -15.37 -3.16 -11.26
CA ARG A 147 -16.56 -2.48 -11.79
C ARG A 147 -16.67 -1.01 -11.38
N ILE A 148 -16.06 -0.60 -10.27
CA ILE A 148 -16.19 0.77 -9.76
C ILE A 148 -15.45 1.75 -10.68
N GLY A 149 -16.15 2.80 -11.12
CA GLY A 149 -15.55 3.94 -11.80
C GLY A 149 -15.28 3.76 -13.29
N ILE A 150 -15.64 2.60 -13.87
CA ILE A 150 -15.46 2.32 -15.29
C ILE A 150 -16.25 3.31 -16.16
N ASP A 151 -17.51 3.58 -15.82
CA ASP A 151 -18.37 4.52 -16.57
C ASP A 151 -17.72 5.92 -16.65
N LYS A 152 -17.23 6.41 -15.51
CA LYS A 152 -16.54 7.71 -15.42
C LYS A 152 -15.18 7.76 -16.11
N LEU A 153 -14.46 6.63 -16.18
CA LEU A 153 -13.17 6.55 -16.87
C LEU A 153 -13.32 6.49 -18.39
N LEU A 154 -14.42 5.91 -18.89
CA LEU A 154 -14.70 5.77 -20.32
C LEU A 154 -15.47 6.94 -20.91
N ASP A 155 -16.04 7.80 -20.06
CA ASP A 155 -16.57 9.09 -20.48
C ASP A 155 -15.43 10.01 -20.98
N GLU A 156 -15.07 9.87 -22.26
CA GLU A 156 -14.02 10.64 -22.95
C GLU A 156 -14.27 12.17 -22.93
N THR A 157 -15.50 12.59 -22.61
CA THR A 157 -15.87 14.00 -22.47
C THR A 157 -15.37 14.65 -21.18
N ALA A 158 -14.96 13.85 -20.19
CA ALA A 158 -14.39 14.32 -18.93
C ALA A 158 -12.85 14.40 -18.98
N GLN A 159 -12.28 14.92 -20.09
CA GLN A 159 -10.86 15.30 -20.11
C GLN A 159 -10.64 16.40 -19.06
N MET A 160 -10.17 15.98 -17.88
CA MET A 160 -9.77 16.89 -16.81
C MET A 160 -8.62 17.75 -17.32
N ASP A 161 -8.81 19.07 -17.29
CA ASP A 161 -7.86 20.03 -17.82
C ASP A 161 -6.74 20.24 -16.77
N TYR A 162 -5.78 19.32 -16.72
CA TYR A 162 -4.70 19.30 -15.70
C TYR A 162 -3.82 20.57 -15.67
N THR A 163 -3.96 21.45 -16.67
CA THR A 163 -3.22 22.71 -16.78
C THR A 163 -3.66 23.79 -15.79
N LYS A 164 -4.83 23.62 -15.15
CA LYS A 164 -5.43 24.61 -14.24
C LYS A 164 -5.42 24.21 -12.77
N ILE A 165 -4.75 23.11 -12.43
CA ILE A 165 -4.71 22.62 -11.06
C ILE A 165 -3.74 23.48 -10.26
N ASP A 166 -4.21 24.14 -9.20
CA ASP A 166 -3.35 24.81 -8.23
C ASP A 166 -2.78 23.77 -7.25
N PHE A 167 -1.47 23.54 -7.32
CA PHE A 167 -0.80 22.57 -6.46
C PHE A 167 -0.73 23.03 -5.01
N ASN A 168 -0.85 24.33 -4.72
CA ASN A 168 -0.82 24.82 -3.34
C ASN A 168 -2.07 24.41 -2.57
N ASP A 169 -3.23 24.38 -3.23
CA ASP A 169 -4.49 23.94 -2.62
C ASP A 169 -4.47 22.43 -2.31
N ILE A 170 -3.79 21.63 -3.13
CA ILE A 170 -3.71 20.18 -2.97
C ILE A 170 -2.63 19.78 -1.98
N LEU A 171 -1.45 20.37 -2.12
CA LEU A 171 -0.28 19.96 -1.34
C LEU A 171 -0.20 20.70 -0.01
N GLY A 172 -0.74 21.92 0.10
CA GLY A 172 -0.67 22.78 1.28
C GLY A 172 0.52 23.76 1.27
N GLU A 173 0.52 24.71 2.21
CA GLU A 173 1.48 25.81 2.25
C GLU A 173 2.90 25.40 2.70
N THR A 174 3.91 26.13 2.20
CA THR A 174 5.33 26.04 2.59
C THR A 174 5.82 27.38 3.16
N ASP A 175 6.80 27.33 4.06
CA ASP A 175 7.48 28.54 4.56
C ASP A 175 8.29 29.22 3.45
N LYS A 176 8.67 30.49 3.65
CA LYS A 176 9.54 31.29 2.74
C LYS A 176 10.87 30.62 2.42
N ASN A 177 11.30 29.67 3.24
CA ASN A 177 12.51 28.88 3.08
C ASN A 177 12.29 27.53 2.37
N GLY A 178 11.07 27.24 1.91
CA GLY A 178 10.70 25.99 1.22
C GLY A 178 10.50 24.78 2.15
N HIS A 179 10.43 24.99 3.47
CA HIS A 179 10.12 23.92 4.41
C HIS A 179 8.61 23.77 4.58
N TRP A 180 8.14 22.54 4.73
CA TRP A 180 6.75 22.28 5.06
C TRP A 180 6.39 22.88 6.40
N LEU A 181 5.27 23.60 6.45
CA LEU A 181 4.65 23.96 7.71
C LEU A 181 4.01 22.69 8.29
N ALA A 182 4.12 22.49 9.59
CA ALA A 182 3.30 21.49 10.27
C ALA A 182 1.85 21.89 10.01
N LEU A 183 1.05 20.98 9.42
CA LEU A 183 -0.38 21.21 9.37
C LEU A 183 -0.82 21.41 10.82
N ALA A 184 -1.52 22.52 11.09
CA ALA A 184 -2.17 22.68 12.38
C ALA A 184 -2.96 21.40 12.62
N GLU A 185 -2.72 20.73 13.75
CA GLU A 185 -3.55 19.61 14.18
C GLU A 185 -4.99 20.15 14.22
N ASN A 186 -5.74 19.90 13.16
CA ASN A 186 -7.19 20.02 13.20
C ASN A 186 -7.62 18.92 14.17
N LYS A 187 -7.64 19.23 15.46
CA LYS A 187 -8.28 18.41 16.49
C LYS A 187 -9.73 18.12 16.12
N GLU A 188 -10.35 18.95 15.28
CA GLU A 188 -11.66 18.73 14.69
C GLU A 188 -11.73 17.56 13.68
N ASN A 189 -10.60 17.09 13.13
CA ASN A 189 -10.54 15.89 12.29
C ASN A 189 -10.23 14.61 13.10
N GLU A 190 -9.67 14.73 14.31
CA GLU A 190 -9.57 13.61 15.25
C GLU A 190 -10.95 13.29 15.84
N ASP A 191 -11.80 14.29 16.11
CA ASP A 191 -13.16 14.03 16.62
C ASP A 191 -14.19 13.65 15.54
N LYS A 192 -13.82 13.74 14.25
CA LYS A 192 -14.48 13.01 13.14
C LYS A 192 -13.84 11.64 12.90
N GLU A 193 -13.17 11.10 13.93
CA GLU A 193 -12.83 9.69 14.03
C GLU A 193 -14.08 8.85 13.71
N LEU A 194 -13.89 7.92 12.76
CA LEU A 194 -14.76 6.77 12.53
C LEU A 194 -14.72 5.82 13.75
N LEU A 195 -15.15 6.32 14.91
CA LEU A 195 -15.71 5.50 15.96
C LEU A 195 -17.22 5.59 15.77
N PRO A 196 -17.92 4.51 15.38
CA PRO A 196 -19.35 4.46 15.58
C PRO A 196 -19.57 4.43 17.10
N SER A 197 -19.78 5.62 17.65
CA SER A 197 -20.27 5.78 19.01
C SER A 197 -21.71 5.31 19.02
N GLY A 198 -21.92 4.09 19.53
CA GLY A 198 -23.25 3.60 19.88
C GLY A 198 -23.94 2.79 18.77
N SER A 199 -24.16 1.52 19.11
CA SER A 199 -25.25 0.65 18.65
C SER A 199 -26.32 1.27 17.72
N THR A 200 -26.12 1.20 16.41
CA THR A 200 -27.20 1.17 15.41
C THR A 200 -26.76 0.37 14.18
N SER A 201 -27.69 -0.34 13.58
CA SER A 201 -27.56 -1.42 12.60
C SER A 201 -27.05 -1.04 11.20
N ASP A 202 -26.26 0.02 11.05
CA ASP A 202 -25.81 0.56 9.75
C ASP A 202 -24.27 0.61 9.60
N ASP A 203 -23.54 -0.16 10.42
CA ASP A 203 -22.07 -0.19 10.45
C ASP A 203 -21.50 -1.14 9.36
N SER A 204 -21.75 -0.79 8.10
CA SER A 204 -21.16 -1.48 6.96
C SER A 204 -19.77 -0.90 6.67
N MET A 205 -18.73 -1.71 6.78
CA MET A 205 -17.34 -1.41 6.35
C MET A 205 -17.21 -0.84 4.92
N TYR A 206 -18.27 -0.96 4.13
CA TYR A 206 -18.35 -0.55 2.74
C TYR A 206 -19.04 0.81 2.54
N VAL A 207 -19.46 1.52 3.59
CA VAL A 207 -20.10 2.85 3.46
C VAL A 207 -19.08 3.98 3.63
N PHE A 208 -19.10 4.99 2.75
CA PHE A 208 -18.31 6.22 2.86
C PHE A 208 -19.02 7.42 2.22
N GLU A 209 -18.97 8.60 2.85
CA GLU A 209 -19.67 9.82 2.40
C GLU A 209 -21.17 9.62 2.10
N GLY A 210 -21.82 8.66 2.77
CA GLY A 210 -23.22 8.31 2.52
C GLY A 210 -23.47 7.40 1.31
N VAL A 211 -22.41 6.86 0.69
CA VAL A 211 -22.48 5.91 -0.43
C VAL A 211 -22.05 4.52 0.05
N ASP A 212 -22.90 3.50 -0.12
CA ASP A 212 -22.56 2.09 0.14
C ASP A 212 -21.91 1.45 -1.08
N TYR A 213 -20.66 1.00 -0.91
CA TYR A 213 -19.85 0.39 -1.94
C TYR A 213 -20.09 -1.12 -2.13
N ARG A 214 -21.00 -1.74 -1.36
CA ARG A 214 -21.54 -3.07 -1.70
C ARG A 214 -22.40 -3.02 -2.98
N ASP A 215 -23.07 -1.90 -3.17
CA ASP A 215 -24.01 -1.67 -4.28
C ASP A 215 -23.49 -0.61 -5.28
N ALA A 216 -22.27 -0.10 -5.09
CA ALA A 216 -21.75 1.06 -5.86
C ALA A 216 -21.36 0.76 -7.30
N ALA A 217 -21.37 -0.48 -7.76
CA ALA A 217 -21.40 -0.74 -9.19
C ALA A 217 -22.81 -0.37 -9.68
N LYS A 218 -22.97 0.83 -10.26
CA LYS A 218 -24.24 1.22 -10.84
C LYS A 218 -24.57 0.21 -11.95
N LYS A 219 -25.85 -0.11 -12.17
CA LYS A 219 -26.28 -0.93 -13.34
C LYS A 219 -25.54 -0.59 -14.65
N PRO A 220 -25.32 0.69 -15.02
CA PRO A 220 -24.47 1.04 -16.16
C PRO A 220 -23.03 0.50 -16.08
N ASP A 221 -22.34 0.60 -14.94
CA ASP A 221 -21.00 0.05 -14.75
C ASP A 221 -20.98 -1.48 -14.96
N ILE A 222 -21.99 -2.19 -14.43
CA ILE A 222 -22.12 -3.64 -14.53
C ILE A 222 -22.37 -4.06 -15.99
N ASP A 223 -23.35 -3.41 -16.64
CA ASP A 223 -23.73 -3.71 -18.02
C ASP A 223 -22.57 -3.40 -19.00
N LEU A 224 -21.80 -2.35 -18.73
CA LEU A 224 -20.66 -1.95 -19.55
C LEU A 224 -19.47 -2.90 -19.34
N PHE A 225 -19.19 -3.31 -18.11
CA PHE A 225 -18.16 -4.30 -17.81
C PHE A 225 -18.45 -5.66 -18.44
N ASP A 226 -19.70 -6.14 -18.36
CA ASP A 226 -20.11 -7.40 -18.97
C ASP A 226 -20.04 -7.34 -20.51
N ARG A 227 -20.34 -6.16 -21.12
CA ARG A 227 -20.10 -5.93 -22.55
C ARG A 227 -18.62 -6.00 -22.91
N LEU A 228 -17.74 -5.40 -22.12
CA LEU A 228 -16.29 -5.39 -22.37
C LEU A 228 -15.71 -6.80 -22.35
N ILE A 229 -16.05 -7.61 -21.34
CA ILE A 229 -15.60 -9.01 -21.23
C ILE A 229 -16.07 -9.82 -22.44
N THR A 230 -17.34 -9.68 -22.82
CA THR A 230 -17.91 -10.44 -23.95
C THR A 230 -17.36 -10.01 -25.31
N THR A 231 -16.92 -8.75 -25.48
CA THR A 231 -16.17 -8.33 -26.67
C THR A 231 -14.77 -8.93 -26.73
N ASP A 232 -14.09 -9.07 -25.58
CA ASP A 232 -12.74 -9.61 -25.50
C ASP A 232 -12.71 -11.13 -25.74
N GLU A 233 -13.72 -11.87 -25.25
CA GLU A 233 -13.90 -13.30 -25.57
C GLU A 233 -14.13 -13.52 -27.07
N LYS A 234 -14.84 -12.60 -27.74
CA LYS A 234 -15.04 -12.62 -29.19
C LYS A 234 -13.76 -12.25 -29.96
N ALA A 235 -13.00 -11.28 -29.49
CA ALA A 235 -11.71 -10.90 -30.07
C ALA A 235 -10.66 -12.02 -29.94
N SER A 236 -10.58 -12.67 -28.77
CA SER A 236 -9.69 -13.81 -28.51
C SER A 236 -10.05 -15.06 -29.33
N SER A 237 -11.28 -15.18 -29.83
CA SER A 237 -11.67 -16.26 -30.75
C SER A 237 -11.25 -16.01 -32.21
N THR A 238 -10.91 -14.76 -32.58
CA THR A 238 -10.60 -14.36 -33.96
C THR A 238 -9.09 -14.27 -34.22
N THR A 239 -8.28 -13.94 -33.20
CA THR A 239 -6.81 -14.00 -33.28
C THR A 239 -6.31 -15.24 -32.55
N GLY A 240 -5.72 -16.17 -33.31
CA GLY A 240 -5.18 -17.43 -32.81
C GLY A 240 -4.39 -17.28 -31.52
N SER A 241 -4.84 -18.00 -30.50
CA SER A 241 -4.36 -17.94 -29.13
C SER A 241 -2.90 -18.37 -28.99
N LEU A 242 -2.06 -17.47 -28.47
CA LEU A 242 -0.84 -17.81 -27.74
C LEU A 242 -1.04 -17.52 -26.25
N SER A 243 -2.12 -18.04 -25.67
CA SER A 243 -2.20 -18.16 -24.22
C SER A 243 -1.60 -19.49 -23.80
N ASN A 244 -0.39 -19.47 -23.23
CA ASN A 244 0.15 -20.57 -22.44
C ASN A 244 -0.75 -20.76 -21.21
N HIS A 245 -1.84 -21.50 -21.36
CA HIS A 245 -2.65 -21.95 -20.25
C HIS A 245 -1.89 -23.11 -19.59
N ARG A 246 -0.93 -22.78 -18.72
CA ARG A 246 -0.54 -23.72 -17.68
C ARG A 246 -1.75 -23.84 -16.77
N THR A 247 -2.50 -24.92 -16.92
CA THR A 247 -3.41 -25.42 -15.89
C THR A 247 -2.57 -25.54 -14.62
N ILE A 248 -2.68 -24.57 -13.72
CA ILE A 248 -2.15 -24.70 -12.37
C ILE A 248 -3.05 -25.73 -11.73
N GLU A 249 -2.61 -26.99 -11.74
CA GLU A 249 -3.20 -28.00 -10.88
C GLU A 249 -3.19 -27.41 -9.47
N ARG A 250 -4.38 -27.23 -8.90
CA ARG A 250 -4.52 -26.92 -7.47
C ARG A 250 -3.79 -28.02 -6.74
N THR A 251 -2.58 -27.74 -6.29
CA THR A 251 -1.88 -28.56 -5.32
C THR A 251 -2.76 -28.51 -4.08
N GLN A 252 -3.59 -29.54 -3.91
CA GLN A 252 -4.32 -29.74 -2.67
C GLN A 252 -3.26 -29.73 -1.57
N ARG A 253 -3.36 -28.77 -0.64
CA ARG A 253 -2.48 -28.76 0.52
C ARG A 253 -2.54 -30.15 1.13
N HIS A 254 -1.40 -30.85 1.15
CA HIS A 254 -1.32 -32.15 1.80
C HIS A 254 -1.79 -31.97 3.24
N GLN A 255 -2.91 -32.61 3.57
CA GLN A 255 -3.42 -32.56 4.94
C GLN A 255 -2.46 -33.40 5.78
N MET A 256 -1.68 -32.73 6.64
CA MET A 256 -0.75 -33.43 7.53
C MET A 256 -1.53 -34.49 8.31
N THR A 257 -1.01 -35.71 8.31
CA THR A 257 -1.60 -36.82 9.06
C THR A 257 -1.55 -36.51 10.56
N GLU A 258 -2.42 -37.15 11.35
CA GLU A 258 -2.44 -36.95 12.82
C GLU A 258 -1.09 -37.27 13.46
N GLU A 259 -0.32 -38.18 12.87
CA GLU A 259 1.02 -38.54 13.30
C GLU A 259 2.05 -37.43 13.04
N GLU A 260 1.98 -36.75 11.89
CA GLU A 260 2.83 -35.58 11.58
C GLU A 260 2.51 -34.38 12.47
N LYS A 261 1.22 -34.15 12.79
CA LYS A 261 0.80 -33.11 13.74
C LYS A 261 1.34 -33.40 15.13
N ALA A 262 1.27 -34.65 15.59
CA ALA A 262 1.80 -35.07 16.89
C ALA A 262 3.33 -34.91 16.95
N ALA A 263 4.06 -35.31 15.90
CA ALA A 263 5.51 -35.16 15.82
C ALA A 263 5.94 -33.68 15.84
N ARG A 264 5.20 -32.81 15.15
CA ARG A 264 5.48 -31.37 15.13
C ARG A 264 5.18 -30.71 16.48
N ALA A 265 4.11 -31.11 17.16
CA ALA A 265 3.78 -30.65 18.50
C ALA A 265 4.83 -31.10 19.55
N ALA A 266 5.35 -32.33 19.42
CA ALA A 266 6.43 -32.83 20.27
C ALA A 266 7.72 -32.03 20.08
N LYS A 267 8.11 -31.75 18.82
CA LYS A 267 9.29 -30.96 18.50
C LYS A 267 9.19 -29.50 19.00
N ILE A 268 7.99 -28.92 18.99
CA ILE A 268 7.71 -27.59 19.55
C ILE A 268 7.83 -27.59 21.08
N ARG A 269 7.35 -28.65 21.75
CA ARG A 269 7.51 -28.80 23.21
C ARG A 269 8.98 -28.96 23.61
N GLU A 270 9.72 -29.75 22.84
CA GLU A 270 11.16 -29.97 23.07
C GLU A 270 11.96 -28.67 22.89
N THR A 271 11.68 -27.89 21.84
CA THR A 271 12.35 -26.59 21.63
C THR A 271 12.00 -25.57 22.70
N LYS A 272 10.74 -25.52 23.16
CA LYS A 272 10.35 -24.66 24.30
C LYS A 272 11.04 -25.08 25.61
N ALA A 273 11.15 -26.38 25.88
CA ALA A 273 11.83 -26.88 27.06
C ALA A 273 13.34 -26.55 27.04
N ARG A 274 13.98 -26.66 25.87
CA ARG A 274 15.38 -26.25 25.69
C ARG A 274 15.58 -24.75 25.91
N GLN A 275 14.69 -23.91 25.37
CA GLN A 275 14.74 -22.47 25.59
C GLN A 275 14.52 -22.09 27.07
N GLN A 276 13.63 -22.79 27.78
CA GLN A 276 13.45 -22.57 29.22
C GLN A 276 14.67 -22.99 30.03
N GLN A 277 15.32 -24.10 29.69
CA GLN A 277 16.56 -24.53 30.34
C GLN A 277 17.73 -23.57 30.06
N GLU A 278 17.84 -23.03 28.83
CA GLU A 278 18.83 -22.00 28.50
C GLU A 278 18.58 -20.68 29.24
N MET A 279 17.31 -20.27 29.40
CA MET A 279 16.94 -19.09 30.19
C MET A 279 17.28 -19.24 31.68
N VAL A 280 17.07 -20.42 32.28
CA VAL A 280 17.41 -20.67 33.69
C VAL A 280 18.93 -20.66 33.92
N ARG A 281 19.72 -21.04 32.90
CA ARG A 281 21.19 -21.03 32.96
C ARG A 281 21.80 -19.63 32.92
N TYR A 282 21.04 -18.61 32.52
CA TYR A 282 21.49 -17.21 32.45
C TYR A 282 21.14 -16.39 33.70
N ILE A 283 20.48 -16.97 34.70
CA ILE A 283 19.97 -16.29 35.90
C ILE A 283 20.73 -16.70 37.20
N VAL A 284 21.82 -17.47 37.09
CA VAL A 284 22.76 -17.76 38.19
C VAL A 284 24.16 -17.35 37.77
#